data_AF-G7Y4V4-F1
#
_entry.id   AF-G7Y4V4-F1
#
_cell.length_a   1.000
_cell.length_b   1.000
_cell.length_c   1.000
_cell.angle_alpha   90.00
_cell.angle_beta   90.00
_cell.angle_gamma   90.00
#
_symmetry.space_group_name_H-M   'P 1'
#
loop_
_entity.id
_entity.type
_entity.pdbx_description
1 polymer ?
#
loop_
_entity_poly.entity_id
_entity_poly.type
_entity_poly.pdbx_seq_one_letter_code
_entity_poly.pdbx_strand_id
1 'polypeptide(L)' 'MVHAGPVRQTATILALSGQERLRTGDKDLVHFRFMKYPEYLYPGLRLIFREGKTKAVGNNKLKHRRQ' A
#
# COMPACT_ATOMS: atom_id res chain seq x y z
N MET A 1 -7.80 -4.80 1.86
CA MET A 1 -6.97 -5.39 2.93
C MET A 1 -5.51 -5.42 2.49
N VAL A 2 -4.59 -5.01 3.36
CA VAL A 2 -3.14 -5.01 3.12
C VAL A 2 -2.50 -6.10 3.95
N HIS A 3 -1.70 -6.94 3.29
CA HIS A 3 -0.82 -7.90 3.93
C HIS A 3 0.59 -7.33 3.96
N ALA A 4 1.14 -7.17 5.16
CA ALA A 4 2.47 -6.65 5.43
C ALA A 4 3.18 -7.63 6.38
N GLY A 5 3.81 -8.67 5.82
CA GLY A 5 4.35 -9.78 6.61
C GLY A 5 3.23 -10.48 7.44
N PRO A 6 3.35 -10.56 8.78
CA PRO A 6 2.32 -11.15 9.64
C PRO A 6 1.08 -10.24 9.81
N VAL A 7 1.21 -8.94 9.52
CA VAL A 7 0.15 -7.95 9.72
C VAL A 7 -0.86 -8.01 8.59
N ARG A 8 -2.14 -7.96 8.97
CA ARG A 8 -3.30 -8.04 8.09
C ARG A 8 -4.31 -6.99 8.51
N GLN A 9 -4.33 -5.86 7.80
CA GLN A 9 -5.21 -4.76 8.18
C GLN A 9 -5.83 -4.09 6.96
N THR A 10 -7.04 -3.58 7.12
CA THR A 10 -7.67 -2.74 6.10
C THR A 10 -6.95 -1.38 6.03
N ALA A 11 -6.76 -0.90 4.82
CA ALA A 11 -6.13 0.37 4.52
C ALA A 11 -6.91 1.08 3.42
N THR A 12 -6.82 2.40 3.41
CA THR A 12 -7.42 3.27 2.40
C THR A 12 -6.31 3.81 1.51
N ILE A 13 -6.53 3.79 0.20
CA ILE A 13 -5.67 4.50 -0.76
C ILE A 13 -6.04 5.97 -0.72
N LEU A 14 -5.05 6.83 -0.47
CA LEU A 14 -5.22 8.28 -0.39
C LEU A 14 -4.98 8.95 -1.73
N ALA A 15 -3.94 8.50 -2.44
CA ALA A 15 -3.56 9.05 -3.73
C ALA A 15 -2.74 8.05 -4.54
N LEU A 16 -2.83 8.20 -5.85
CA LEU A 16 -1.94 7.63 -6.85
C LEU A 16 -1.09 8.78 -7.40
N SER A 17 0.15 8.51 -7.78
CA SER A 17 1.10 9.58 -8.13
C SER A 17 1.06 9.95 -9.60
N GLY A 18 0.84 8.99 -10.50
CA GLY A 18 0.89 9.19 -11.94
C GLY A 18 -0.42 8.91 -12.66
N GLN A 19 -1.36 8.20 -12.04
CA GLN A 19 -2.61 7.78 -12.69
C GLN A 19 -3.83 8.07 -11.81
N GLU A 20 -5.00 8.29 -12.42
CA GLU A 20 -6.26 8.41 -11.67
C GLU A 20 -6.78 7.06 -11.16
N ARG A 21 -6.36 5.96 -11.79
CA ARG A 21 -6.76 4.58 -11.47
C ARG A 21 -5.74 3.57 -11.97
N LEU A 22 -5.70 2.41 -11.33
CA LEU A 22 -4.85 1.27 -11.71
C LEU A 22 -5.67 0.17 -12.39
N ARG A 23 -5.17 -0.36 -13.51
CA ARG A 23 -5.64 -1.57 -14.17
C ARG A 23 -4.60 -2.69 -14.06
N THR A 24 -4.96 -3.89 -14.51
CA THR A 24 -4.04 -5.02 -14.57
C THR A 24 -2.83 -4.69 -15.43
N GLY A 25 -1.63 -4.80 -14.86
CA GLY A 25 -0.37 -4.50 -15.53
C GLY A 25 0.21 -3.12 -15.19
N ASP A 26 -0.61 -2.22 -14.65
CA ASP A 26 -0.15 -0.87 -14.30
C ASP A 26 0.77 -0.88 -13.07
N LYS A 27 1.67 0.11 -13.04
CA LYS A 27 2.60 0.35 -11.93
C LYS A 27 2.56 1.82 -11.57
N ASP A 28 2.33 2.12 -10.30
CA ASP A 28 2.37 3.48 -9.77
C ASP A 28 2.82 3.48 -8.30
N LEU A 29 3.20 4.66 -7.82
CA LEU A 29 3.41 4.94 -6.40
C LEU A 29 2.08 5.26 -5.73
N VAL A 30 1.73 4.40 -4.76
CA VAL A 30 0.48 4.50 -4.01
C VAL A 30 0.75 5.07 -2.62
N HIS A 31 0.08 6.16 -2.28
CA HIS A 31 -0.02 6.64 -0.91
C HIS A 31 -1.24 6.02 -0.24
N PHE A 32 -1.03 5.36 0.90
CA PHE A 32 -2.10 4.69 1.64
C PHE A 32 -1.95 4.92 3.14
N ARG A 33 -3.06 4.70 3.87
CA ARG A 33 -3.07 4.72 5.34
C ARG A 33 -3.79 3.50 5.89
N PHE A 34 -3.21 2.89 6.91
CA PHE A 34 -3.86 1.90 7.74
C PHE A 34 -5.05 2.50 8.49
N MET A 35 -6.20 1.81 8.48
CA MET A 35 -7.43 2.39 9.04
C MET A 35 -7.53 2.31 10.57
N LYS A 36 -7.09 1.21 11.18
CA LYS A 36 -7.31 0.94 12.61
C LYS A 36 -6.15 1.43 13.46
N TYR A 37 -4.95 0.88 13.23
CA TYR A 37 -3.73 1.23 13.94
C TYR A 37 -2.58 1.50 12.97
N PRO A 38 -1.64 2.41 13.32
CA PRO A 38 -0.38 2.51 12.61
C PRO A 38 0.45 1.24 12.81
N GLU A 39 1.14 0.82 11.77
CA GLU A 39 1.97 -0.39 11.78
C GLU A 39 3.40 -0.02 11.43
N TYR A 40 4.36 -0.66 12.09
CA TYR A 40 5.77 -0.47 11.76
C TYR A 40 6.08 -1.18 10.45
N LEU A 41 6.45 -0.41 9.43
CA LEU A 41 6.95 -0.93 8.16
C LEU A 41 8.41 -0.56 8.02
N TYR A 42 9.17 -1.41 7.33
CA TYR A 42 10.55 -1.13 6.92
C TYR A 42 10.65 -1.01 5.39
N PRO A 43 11.69 -0.33 4.85
CA PRO A 43 11.85 -0.17 3.42
C PRO A 43 12.03 -1.51 2.72
N GLY A 44 11.45 -1.67 1.53
CA GLY A 44 11.56 -2.91 0.77
C GLY A 44 10.59 -4.01 1.21
N LEU A 45 9.91 -3.87 2.35
CA LEU A 45 8.88 -4.81 2.79
C LEU A 45 7.83 -5.00 1.69
N ARG A 46 7.55 -6.26 1.34
CA ARG A 46 6.54 -6.61 0.35
C ARG A 46 5.15 -6.43 0.94
N LEU A 47 4.35 -5.59 0.28
CA LEU A 47 2.96 -5.32 0.58
C LEU A 47 2.07 -5.96 -0.49
N ILE A 48 0.98 -6.59 -0.06
CA ILE A 48 -0.03 -7.14 -0.96
C ILE A 48 -1.37 -6.51 -0.62
N PHE A 49 -1.92 -5.74 -1.56
CA PHE A 49 -3.28 -5.22 -1.49
C PHE A 49 -4.24 -6.26 -2.06
N ARG A 50 -5.29 -6.55 -1.30
CA ARG A 50 -6.38 -7.47 -1.64
C ARG A 50 -7.71 -6.74 -1.53
N GLU A 51 -8.45 -6.73 -2.62
CA GLU A 51 -9.84 -6.28 -2.65
C GLU A 51 -10.63 -7.24 -3.55
N GLY A 52 -11.37 -8.17 -2.93
CA GLY A 52 -12.02 -9.26 -3.65
C GLY A 52 -11.04 -10.09 -4.49
N LYS A 53 -11.26 -10.15 -5.80
CA LYS A 53 -10.39 -10.85 -6.77
C LYS A 53 -9.19 -10.00 -7.22
N THR A 54 -9.22 -8.68 -7.00
CA THR A 54 -8.15 -7.76 -7.39
C THR A 54 -6.99 -7.85 -6.41
N LYS A 55 -5.78 -7.95 -6.97
CA LYS A 55 -4.52 -8.06 -6.21
C LYS A 55 -3.53 -7.06 -6.77
N ALA A 56 -2.94 -6.24 -5.89
CA ALA A 56 -1.76 -5.46 -6.23
C ALA A 56 -0.61 -5.85 -5.29
N VAL A 57 0.61 -5.83 -5.83
CA VAL A 57 1.83 -6.16 -5.08
C VAL A 57 2.80 -5.01 -5.25
N GLY A 58 3.38 -4.56 -4.14
CA GLY A 58 4.38 -3.50 -4.16
C GLY A 58 5.38 -3.64 -3.03
N ASN A 59 6.47 -2.88 -3.12
CA ASN A 59 7.45 -2.76 -2.06
C ASN A 59 7.25 -1.42 -1.36
N ASN A 60 7.31 -1.43 -0.04
CA ASN A 60 7.17 -0.22 0.74
C ASN A 60 8.37 0.73 0.52
N LYS A 61 8.08 1.97 0.11
CA LYS A 61 9.02 3.09 0.14
C LYS A 61 8.63 4.00 1.30
N LEU A 62 9.31 3.85 2.45
CA LEU A 62 9.10 4.79 3.53
C LEU A 62 9.63 6.15 3.13
N LYS A 63 8.72 7.12 3.00
CA LYS A 63 9.07 8.53 3.15
C LYS A 63 8.89 8.89 4.62
N HIS A 64 9.98 9.01 5.35
CA HIS A 64 9.95 9.73 6.62
C HIS A 64 9.53 11.16 6.30
N ARG A 65 8.33 11.53 6.69
CA ARG A 65 7.91 12.93 6.69
C ARG A 65 8.67 13.59 7.84
N ARG A 66 9.89 14.06 7.58
CA ARG A 66 10.53 15.04 8.46
C ARG A 66 9.62 16.26 8.42
N GLN A 67 9.11 16.63 9.59
CA GLN A 67 8.44 17.92 9.79
C GLN A 67 9.41 19.04 9.48
#